data_AF-A0A933L6H5-F1
#
_entry.id   AF-A0A933L6H5-F1
#
_cell.length_a   1.000
_cell.length_b   1.000
_cell.length_c   1.000
_cell.angle_alpha   90.00
_cell.angle_beta   90.00
_cell.angle_gamma   90.00
#
_symmetry.space_group_name_H-M   'P 1'
#
loop_
_entity.id
_entity.type
_entity.pdbx_description
1 polymer ?
#
loop_
_entity_poly.entity_id
_entity_poly.type
_entity_poly.pdbx_seq_one_letter_code
_entity_poly.pdbx_strand_id
1 'polypeptide(L)'
;MNVAAEQDLEHRVAVLTNWGFWGVLGAGFVLSGFEMDFYFLALFGFALLVAGFVAHLIVNRIYAAGFRTGEVAAGFGIFGVAVLAFIVSWLLDPTFSDVDVLSGITGIVVVIGSFLVYVATRFGLKGSFSMFHADRG
;
A
#
# COMPACT_ATOMS: atom_id res chain seq x y z
N MET A 1 20.48 -20.51 17.07
CA MET A 1 19.40 -20.28 16.08
C MET A 1 19.98 -20.60 14.70
N ASN A 2 19.25 -21.23 13.77
CA ASN A 2 19.77 -21.43 12.41
C ASN A 2 19.80 -20.08 11.68
N VAL A 3 20.88 -19.79 10.93
CA VAL A 3 21.08 -18.57 10.14
C VAL A 3 19.85 -18.22 9.29
N ALA A 4 19.17 -19.21 8.72
CA ALA A 4 17.95 -18.96 7.94
C ALA A 4 16.78 -18.39 8.77
N ALA A 5 16.63 -18.83 10.02
CA ALA A 5 15.61 -18.31 10.92
C ALA A 5 15.93 -16.91 11.43
N GLU A 6 17.22 -16.59 11.57
CA GLU A 6 17.70 -15.24 11.91
C GLU A 6 17.42 -14.26 10.78
N GLN A 7 17.76 -14.62 9.54
CA GLN A 7 17.46 -13.80 8.36
C GLN A 7 15.94 -13.59 8.17
N ASP A 8 15.12 -14.60 8.46
CA ASP A 8 13.66 -14.47 8.42
C ASP A 8 13.15 -13.44 9.43
N LEU A 9 13.69 -13.48 10.65
CA LEU A 9 13.32 -12.55 11.72
C LEU A 9 13.74 -11.12 11.36
N GLU A 10 14.98 -10.94 10.90
CA GLU A 10 15.48 -9.62 10.47
C GLU A 10 14.66 -9.02 9.34
N HIS A 11 14.30 -9.82 8.34
CA HIS A 11 13.43 -9.38 7.24
C HIS A 11 12.09 -8.86 7.77
N ARG A 12 11.43 -9.60 8.67
CA ARG A 12 10.15 -9.18 9.26
C ARG A 12 10.27 -7.89 10.06
N VAL A 13 11.34 -7.75 10.85
CA VAL A 13 11.60 -6.53 11.62
C VAL A 13 11.82 -5.36 10.68
N ALA A 14 12.60 -5.53 9.60
CA ALA A 14 12.83 -4.49 8.61
C ALA A 14 11.52 -4.04 7.92
N VAL A 15 10.67 -4.98 7.51
CA VAL A 15 9.35 -4.68 6.93
C VAL A 15 8.45 -3.97 7.92
N LEU A 16 8.41 -4.42 9.18
CA LEU A 16 7.61 -3.80 10.23
C LEU A 16 8.07 -2.37 10.52
N THR A 17 9.37 -2.15 10.73
CA THR A 17 9.91 -0.81 11.00
C THR A 17 9.72 0.12 9.80
N ASN A 18 9.88 -0.38 8.58
CA ASN A 18 9.61 0.38 7.35
C ASN A 18 8.17 0.93 7.33
N TRP A 19 7.17 0.08 7.58
CA TRP A 19 5.77 0.52 7.61
C TRP A 19 5.41 1.31 8.87
N GLY A 20 6.05 1.03 10.00
CA GLY A 20 5.93 1.85 11.21
C GLY A 20 6.36 3.29 10.96
N PHE A 21 7.40 3.52 10.15
CA PHE A 21 7.83 4.85 9.78
C PHE A 21 7.00 5.45 8.64
N TRP A 22 7.08 4.87 7.43
CA TRP A 22 6.44 5.45 6.24
C TRP A 22 4.92 5.34 6.27
N GLY A 23 4.39 4.25 6.81
CA GLY A 23 2.95 4.02 6.90
C GLY A 23 2.28 4.99 7.86
N VAL A 24 2.81 5.15 9.06
CA VAL A 24 2.26 6.09 10.06
C VAL A 24 2.42 7.53 9.60
N LEU A 25 3.61 7.90 9.11
CA LEU A 25 3.87 9.26 8.66
C LEU A 25 3.03 9.61 7.43
N GLY A 26 2.93 8.71 6.45
CA GLY A 26 2.07 8.87 5.27
C GLY A 26 0.59 8.97 5.64
N ALA A 27 0.08 8.07 6.51
CA ALA A 27 -1.30 8.12 6.97
C ALA A 27 -1.61 9.42 7.73
N GLY A 28 -0.68 9.91 8.57
CA GLY A 28 -0.81 11.19 9.26
C GLY A 28 -1.01 12.35 8.28
N PHE A 29 -0.17 12.46 7.25
CA PHE A 29 -0.30 13.51 6.24
C PHE A 29 -1.56 13.37 5.38
N VAL A 30 -2.00 12.15 5.06
CA VAL A 30 -3.28 11.93 4.38
C VAL A 30 -4.43 12.46 5.24
N LEU A 31 -4.51 12.03 6.50
CA LEU A 31 -5.59 12.44 7.41
C LEU A 31 -5.58 13.95 7.66
N SER A 32 -4.40 14.56 7.88
CA SER A 32 -4.28 16.02 8.00
C SER A 32 -4.67 16.74 6.70
N GLY A 33 -4.43 16.14 5.54
CA GLY A 33 -4.86 16.69 4.27
C GLY A 33 -6.39 16.75 4.12
N PHE A 34 -7.10 15.70 4.57
CA PHE A 34 -8.56 15.70 4.66
C PHE A 34 -9.05 16.72 5.70
N GLU A 35 -8.51 16.70 6.92
CA GLU A 35 -8.97 17.58 8.00
C GLU A 35 -8.77 19.07 7.70
N MET A 36 -7.71 19.42 6.96
CA MET A 36 -7.43 20.80 6.55
C MET A 36 -8.01 21.17 5.18
N ASP A 37 -8.73 20.27 4.51
CA ASP A 37 -9.25 20.46 3.15
C ASP A 37 -8.14 20.87 2.16
N PHE A 38 -6.95 20.25 2.27
CA PHE A 38 -5.75 20.64 1.53
C PHE A 38 -5.15 19.49 0.71
N TYR A 39 -5.52 19.45 -0.57
CA TYR A 39 -5.15 18.41 -1.53
C TYR A 39 -3.65 18.06 -1.56
N PHE A 40 -2.78 19.06 -1.59
CA PHE A 40 -1.33 18.82 -1.73
C PHE A 40 -0.74 18.13 -0.49
N LEU A 41 -1.32 18.34 0.69
CA LEU A 41 -0.89 17.64 1.90
C LEU A 41 -1.32 16.17 1.86
N ALA A 42 -2.54 15.89 1.41
CA ALA A 42 -2.99 14.52 1.18
C ALA A 42 -2.11 13.82 0.12
N LEU A 43 -1.79 14.51 -0.98
CA LEU A 43 -0.91 14.00 -2.03
C LEU A 43 0.50 13.68 -1.51
N PHE A 44 1.05 14.54 -0.65
CA PHE A 44 2.31 14.27 0.01
C PHE A 44 2.23 13.02 0.88
N GLY A 45 1.15 12.84 1.64
CA GLY A 45 0.87 11.61 2.39
C GLY A 45 0.85 10.36 1.50
N PHE A 46 0.16 10.41 0.35
CA PHE A 46 0.17 9.30 -0.61
C PHE A 46 1.57 9.03 -1.20
N ALA A 47 2.35 10.07 -1.50
CA ALA A 47 3.73 9.91 -1.97
C ALA A 47 4.61 9.18 -0.93
N LEU A 48 4.39 9.43 0.36
CA LEU A 48 5.08 8.73 1.45
C LEU A 48 4.65 7.28 1.59
N LEU A 49 3.36 6.98 1.39
CA LEU A 49 2.87 5.59 1.35
C LEU A 49 3.49 4.83 0.17
N VAL A 50 3.61 5.46 -0.99
CA VAL A 50 4.32 4.90 -2.16
C VAL A 50 5.80 4.70 -1.84
N ALA A 51 6.45 5.65 -1.17
CA ALA A 51 7.84 5.51 -0.74
C ALA A 51 8.00 4.31 0.22
N GLY A 52 7.07 4.12 1.16
CA GLY A 52 7.03 2.95 2.04
C GLY A 52 6.87 1.63 1.30
N PHE A 53 6.03 1.60 0.26
CA PHE A 53 5.89 0.44 -0.63
C PHE A 53 7.18 0.15 -1.39
N VAL A 54 7.80 1.17 -2.01
CA VAL A 54 9.09 1.01 -2.71
C VAL A 54 10.18 0.53 -1.76
N ALA A 55 10.26 1.09 -0.55
CA ALA A 55 11.22 0.66 0.46
C ALA A 55 11.00 -0.80 0.88
N HIS A 56 9.75 -1.27 0.97
CA HIS A 56 9.47 -2.70 1.17
C HIS A 56 9.99 -3.55 0.00
N LEU A 57 9.85 -3.11 -1.26
CA LEU A 57 10.43 -3.81 -2.40
C LEU A 57 11.96 -3.92 -2.29
N ILE A 58 12.63 -2.86 -1.82
CA ILE A 58 14.07 -2.84 -1.58
C ILE A 58 14.45 -3.83 -0.48
N VAL A 59 13.74 -3.82 0.65
CA VAL A 59 13.93 -4.80 1.74
C VAL A 59 13.79 -6.22 1.21
N ASN A 60 12.73 -6.51 0.45
CA ASN A 60 12.54 -7.82 -0.17
C ASN A 60 13.71 -8.19 -1.10
N ARG A 61 14.28 -7.22 -1.81
CA ARG A 61 15.43 -7.47 -2.69
C ARG A 61 16.72 -7.78 -1.91
N ILE A 62 16.96 -7.10 -0.79
CA ILE A 62 18.12 -7.30 0.10
C ILE A 62 18.09 -8.70 0.70
N TYR A 63 16.93 -9.13 1.20
CA TYR A 63 16.75 -10.45 1.83
C TYR A 63 16.43 -11.57 0.83
N ALA A 64 16.46 -11.30 -0.49
CA ALA A 64 16.08 -12.23 -1.55
C ALA A 64 14.69 -12.88 -1.33
N ALA A 65 13.74 -12.11 -0.79
CA ALA A 65 12.41 -12.55 -0.42
C ALA A 65 11.33 -12.03 -1.37
N GLY A 66 10.14 -12.64 -1.31
CA GLY A 66 8.91 -12.13 -1.90
C GLY A 66 7.94 -11.66 -0.81
N PHE A 67 6.81 -11.08 -1.23
CA PHE A 67 5.73 -10.79 -0.30
C PHE A 67 5.17 -12.08 0.31
N ARG A 68 5.00 -12.09 1.63
CA ARG A 68 4.36 -13.16 2.37
C ARG A 68 2.84 -13.01 2.31
N THR A 69 2.11 -14.13 2.41
CA THR A 69 0.64 -14.12 2.43
C THR A 69 0.07 -13.17 3.47
N GLY A 70 0.66 -13.12 4.67
CA GLY A 70 0.23 -12.21 5.74
C GLY A 70 0.46 -10.73 5.42
N GLU A 71 1.54 -10.39 4.71
CA GLU A 71 1.83 -9.01 4.29
C GLU A 71 0.86 -8.55 3.21
N VAL A 72 0.57 -9.43 2.23
CA VAL A 72 -0.42 -9.17 1.18
C VAL A 72 -1.82 -9.03 1.78
N ALA A 73 -2.19 -9.94 2.68
CA ALA A 73 -3.48 -9.88 3.36
C ALA A 73 -3.63 -8.60 4.21
N ALA A 74 -2.59 -8.20 4.94
CA ALA A 74 -2.59 -6.95 5.69
C ALA A 74 -2.73 -5.73 4.77
N GLY A 75 -1.99 -5.70 3.64
CA GLY A 75 -2.09 -4.63 2.65
C GLY A 75 -3.50 -4.48 2.08
N PHE A 76 -4.12 -5.58 1.63
CA PHE A 76 -5.49 -5.56 1.13
C PHE A 76 -6.52 -5.26 2.23
N GLY A 77 -6.33 -5.76 3.44
CA GLY A 77 -7.21 -5.50 4.58
C GLY A 77 -7.23 -4.01 4.94
N ILE A 78 -6.05 -3.40 5.10
CA ILE A 78 -5.93 -1.97 5.40
C ILE A 78 -6.50 -1.12 4.27
N PHE A 79 -6.17 -1.44 3.02
CA PHE A 79 -6.73 -0.74 1.86
C PHE A 79 -8.26 -0.85 1.79
N GLY A 80 -8.81 -2.04 1.97
CA GLY A 80 -10.25 -2.27 1.97
C GLY A 80 -10.97 -1.48 3.06
N VAL A 81 -10.43 -1.48 4.29
CA VAL A 81 -10.96 -0.68 5.40
C VAL A 81 -10.88 0.81 5.09
N ALA A 82 -9.77 1.30 4.52
CA ALA A 82 -9.63 2.71 4.15
C ALA A 82 -10.62 3.14 3.06
N VAL A 83 -10.83 2.31 2.03
CA VAL A 83 -11.83 2.57 0.98
C VAL A 83 -13.24 2.58 1.55
N LEU A 84 -13.57 1.63 2.43
CA LEU A 84 -14.87 1.61 3.08
C LEU A 84 -15.08 2.84 3.97
N ALA A 85 -14.06 3.24 4.73
CA ALA A 85 -14.11 4.45 5.54
C ALA A 85 -14.34 5.69 4.68
N PHE A 86 -13.62 5.83 3.56
CA PHE A 86 -13.83 6.92 2.60
C PHE A 86 -15.26 6.94 2.04
N ILE A 87 -15.80 5.80 1.60
CA ILE A 87 -17.17 5.71 1.07
C ILE A 87 -18.18 6.08 2.14
N VAL A 88 -18.02 5.58 3.37
CA VAL A 88 -18.92 5.90 4.49
C VAL A 88 -18.86 7.39 4.82
N SER A 89 -17.67 7.99 4.90
CA SER A 89 -17.51 9.44 5.11
C SER A 89 -18.20 10.23 4.00
N TRP A 90 -17.98 9.87 2.73
CA TRP A 90 -18.60 10.56 1.60
C TRP A 90 -20.14 10.47 1.59
N LEU A 91 -20.71 9.33 1.99
CA LEU A 91 -22.16 9.13 2.01
C LEU A 91 -22.85 9.76 3.23
N LEU A 92 -22.18 9.82 4.37
CA LEU A 92 -22.78 10.24 5.64
C LEU A 92 -22.47 11.70 6.01
N ASP A 93 -21.38 12.27 5.49
CA ASP A 93 -21.00 13.65 5.77
C ASP A 93 -21.55 14.59 4.68
N PRO A 94 -22.58 15.42 4.97
CA PRO A 94 -23.11 16.38 4.01
C PRO A 94 -22.14 17.55 3.72
N THR A 95 -21.05 17.66 4.48
CA THR A 95 -20.01 18.69 4.31
C THR A 95 -18.76 18.16 3.61
N PHE A 96 -18.79 16.90 3.13
CA PHE A 96 -17.67 16.28 2.42
C PHE A 96 -17.32 17.08 1.16
N SER A 97 -16.09 17.59 1.09
CA SER A 97 -15.70 18.56 0.08
C SER A 97 -15.34 17.91 -1.26
N ASP A 98 -15.33 18.68 -2.35
CA ASP A 98 -14.81 18.22 -3.64
C ASP A 98 -13.31 17.86 -3.56
N VAL A 99 -12.56 18.54 -2.68
CA VAL A 99 -11.14 18.27 -2.44
C VAL A 99 -10.95 16.95 -1.72
N ASP A 100 -11.82 16.60 -0.77
CA ASP A 100 -11.82 15.29 -0.10
C ASP A 100 -12.11 14.17 -1.10
N VAL A 101 -13.11 14.36 -1.97
CA VAL A 101 -13.44 13.41 -3.04
C VAL A 101 -12.23 13.22 -3.97
N LEU A 102 -11.63 14.32 -4.43
CA LEU A 102 -10.45 14.27 -5.30
C LEU A 102 -9.26 13.58 -4.60
N SER A 103 -9.04 13.88 -3.33
CA SER A 103 -7.97 13.27 -2.51
C SER A 103 -8.18 11.77 -2.36
N GLY A 104 -9.39 11.33 -2.02
CA GLY A 104 -9.71 9.91 -1.88
C GLY A 104 -9.58 9.13 -3.18
N ILE A 105 -10.11 9.67 -4.30
CA ILE A 105 -9.96 9.06 -5.62
C ILE A 105 -8.48 8.99 -6.02
N THR A 106 -7.71 10.05 -5.79
CA THR A 106 -6.26 10.08 -6.06
C THR A 106 -5.56 8.97 -5.27
N GLY A 107 -5.85 8.84 -3.97
CA GLY A 107 -5.29 7.78 -3.13
C GLY A 107 -5.57 6.38 -3.64
N ILE A 108 -6.83 6.11 -4.02
CA ILE A 108 -7.24 4.81 -4.58
C ILE A 108 -6.46 4.50 -5.86
N VAL A 109 -6.41 5.46 -6.80
CA VAL A 109 -5.70 5.30 -8.07
C VAL A 109 -4.20 5.10 -7.86
N VAL A 110 -3.58 5.85 -6.96
CA VAL A 110 -2.14 5.76 -6.66
C VAL A 110 -1.79 4.41 -6.04
N VAL A 111 -2.57 3.93 -5.07
CA VAL A 111 -2.31 2.64 -4.40
C VAL A 111 -2.50 1.48 -5.38
N ILE A 112 -3.63 1.45 -6.11
CA ILE A 112 -3.89 0.41 -7.12
C ILE A 112 -2.82 0.48 -8.22
N GLY A 113 -2.52 1.68 -8.72
CA GLY A 113 -1.52 1.89 -9.75
C GLY A 113 -0.14 1.41 -9.33
N SER A 114 0.29 1.69 -8.09
CA SER A 114 1.58 1.23 -7.56
C SER A 114 1.67 -0.29 -7.52
N PHE A 115 0.59 -0.95 -7.07
CA PHE A 115 0.52 -2.41 -7.07
C PHE A 115 0.54 -2.99 -8.49
N LEU A 116 -0.23 -2.42 -9.42
CA LEU A 116 -0.26 -2.85 -10.81
C LEU A 116 1.09 -2.67 -11.51
N VAL A 117 1.77 -1.55 -11.27
CA VAL A 117 3.13 -1.29 -11.78
C VAL A 117 4.10 -2.34 -11.23
N TYR A 118 4.01 -2.70 -9.95
CA TYR A 118 4.82 -3.78 -9.38
C TYR A 118 4.53 -5.13 -10.06
N VAL A 119 3.26 -5.50 -10.20
CA VAL A 119 2.88 -6.77 -10.85
C VAL A 119 3.38 -6.81 -12.30
N ALA A 120 3.18 -5.73 -13.05
CA ALA A 120 3.61 -5.62 -14.44
C ALA A 120 5.13 -5.70 -14.60
N THR A 121 5.89 -5.04 -13.72
CA THR A 121 7.36 -5.03 -13.78
C THR A 121 7.97 -6.35 -13.29
N ARG A 122 7.35 -7.04 -12.33
CA ARG A 122 7.88 -8.30 -11.79
C ARG A 122 7.51 -9.53 -12.60
N PHE A 123 6.28 -9.62 -13.10
CA PHE A 123 5.77 -10.83 -13.78
C PHE A 123 5.60 -10.63 -15.30
N GLY A 124 5.75 -9.41 -15.79
CA GLY A 124 5.49 -9.05 -17.18
C GLY A 124 3.99 -9.03 -17.51
N LEU A 125 3.61 -8.28 -18.55
CA LEU A 125 2.20 -8.18 -19.01
C LEU A 125 1.63 -9.53 -19.53
N LYS A 126 2.49 -10.51 -19.83
CA LYS A 126 2.10 -11.85 -20.32
C LYS A 126 2.04 -12.92 -19.21
N GLY A 127 2.77 -12.76 -18.10
CA GLY A 127 2.77 -13.71 -16.97
C GLY A 127 1.55 -13.57 -16.04
N SER A 128 0.88 -12.41 -16.07
CA SER A 128 -0.37 -12.18 -15.32
C SER A 128 -1.55 -13.04 -15.82
N PHE A 129 -1.55 -13.44 -17.09
CA PHE A 129 -2.59 -14.33 -17.65
C PHE A 129 -2.34 -15.81 -17.34
N SER A 130 -1.09 -16.25 -17.14
CA SER A 130 -0.79 -17.66 -16.81
C SER A 130 -1.17 -18.05 -15.38
N MET A 131 -1.29 -17.08 -14.46
CA MET A 131 -1.75 -17.34 -13.08
C MET A 131 -3.22 -17.76 -13.01
N PHE A 132 -4.04 -17.38 -14.00
CA PHE A 132 -5.45 -17.81 -14.10
C PHE A 132 -5.64 -19.15 -14.84
N HIS A 133 -4.56 -19.77 -15.32
CA HIS A 133 -4.61 -21.04 -16.06
C HIS A 133 -3.93 -22.21 -15.31
N ALA A 134 -3.45 -22.00 -14.08
CA ALA A 134 -2.70 -23.01 -13.33
C ALA A 134 -3.58 -24.09 -12.64
N ASP A 135 -4.91 -24.06 -12.83
CA ASP A 135 -5.85 -25.07 -12.33
C ASP A 135 -6.70 -25.65 -13.47
N ARG A 136 -6.07 -26.42 -14.37
CA ARG A 136 -6.67 -27.58 -15.10
C ARG A 136 -5.53 -28.44 -15.67
N GLY A 137 -5.10 -29.44 -14.91
CA GLY A 137 -4.15 -30.47 -15.35
C GLY A 137 -3.55 -31.23 -14.19
#